data_AF-A0A8J7Q5W5-F1
#
_entry.id   AF-A0A8J7Q5W5-F1
#
_cell.length_a   1.000
_cell.length_b   1.000
_cell.length_c   1.000
_cell.angle_alpha   90.00
_cell.angle_beta   90.00
_cell.angle_gamma   90.00
#
_symmetry.space_group_name_H-M   'P 1'
#
loop_
_entity.id
_entity.type
_entity.pdbx_description
1 polymer ?
#
loop_
_entity_poly.entity_id
_entity_poly.type
_entity_poly.pdbx_seq_one_letter_code
_entity_poly.pdbx_strand_id
1 'polypeptide(L)'
;MPTQAHRRSAPAGRENPADTPSYFPGEAAHYLGLPPGTVRDWAFGRDYPTRAGVRHAKALIDAADPKGRLLSFLNLVELHVIASIRRFHRVKPLPLRRAIDWLRREFGSRHPLLSRQMQTDGTGLFIERYGQLVDITANGQMALKELMDGYLRRIEWDDKHIPIRLFPVTRPKIEEAPQLVVIDPRVRYGRPCLAGTGVPTRIIA
;
A
#
# COMPACT_ATOMS: atom_id res chain seq x y z
N MET A 1 53.18 -0.76 12.93
CA MET A 1 52.18 -1.09 13.97
C MET A 1 50.99 -0.17 13.78
N PRO A 2 49.91 -0.57 13.08
CA PRO A 2 48.76 0.29 12.91
C PRO A 2 47.75 0.12 14.06
N THR A 3 47.27 1.27 14.53
CA THR A 3 46.30 1.50 15.59
C THR A 3 44.98 0.78 15.31
N GLN A 4 44.54 -0.08 16.25
CA GLN A 4 43.22 -0.68 16.21
C GLN A 4 42.15 0.40 16.44
N ALA A 5 41.49 0.82 15.37
CA ALA A 5 40.25 1.56 15.45
C ALA A 5 39.17 0.63 16.06
N HIS A 6 38.64 1.02 17.22
CA HIS A 6 37.44 0.42 17.80
C HIS A 6 36.30 0.45 16.78
N ARG A 7 36.04 -0.70 16.15
CA ARG A 7 34.77 -0.98 15.48
C ARG A 7 33.70 -0.98 16.56
N ARG A 8 32.95 0.12 16.69
CA ARG A 8 31.67 0.11 17.37
C ARG A 8 30.78 -0.92 16.69
N SER A 9 30.55 -2.03 17.38
CA SER A 9 29.53 -3.01 17.04
C SER A 9 28.17 -2.31 16.94
N ALA A 10 27.50 -2.47 15.79
CA ALA A 10 26.13 -2.00 15.61
C ALA A 10 25.19 -2.82 16.51
N PRO A 11 24.21 -2.20 17.19
CA PRO A 11 23.28 -2.93 18.03
C PRO A 11 22.37 -3.84 17.18
N ALA A 12 22.02 -4.99 17.75
CA ALA A 12 21.08 -5.94 17.17
C ALA A 12 19.68 -5.31 17.02
N GLY A 13 19.06 -5.51 15.85
CA GLY A 13 17.66 -5.16 15.57
C GLY A 13 17.44 -3.79 14.90
N ARG A 14 17.94 -3.56 13.69
CA ARG A 14 17.47 -2.44 12.87
C ARG A 14 16.06 -2.76 12.36
N GLU A 15 15.03 -2.24 13.03
CA GLU A 15 13.66 -2.24 12.50
C GLU A 15 13.67 -1.68 11.08
N ASN A 16 12.99 -2.37 10.15
CA ASN A 16 12.85 -1.91 8.77
C ASN A 16 12.06 -0.58 8.79
N PRO A 17 12.63 0.57 8.38
CA PRO A 17 11.91 1.85 8.42
C PRO A 17 10.61 1.84 7.60
N ALA A 18 10.51 0.94 6.62
CA ALA A 18 9.30 0.76 5.84
C ALA A 18 8.12 0.20 6.66
N ASP A 19 8.38 -0.58 7.72
CA ASP A 19 7.35 -1.22 8.56
C ASP A 19 7.13 -0.50 9.91
N THR A 20 7.93 0.52 10.22
CA THR A 20 7.74 1.35 11.43
C THR A 20 6.41 2.13 11.36
N PRO A 21 5.52 2.05 12.37
CA PRO A 21 4.28 2.82 12.39
C PRO A 21 4.56 4.33 12.42
N SER A 22 4.16 5.06 11.38
CA SER A 22 4.55 6.46 11.17
C SER A 22 3.42 7.36 10.68
N TYR A 23 2.29 6.81 10.24
CA TYR A 23 1.24 7.57 9.56
C TYR A 23 -0.12 7.38 10.23
N PHE A 24 -0.83 8.48 10.43
CA PHE A 24 -2.23 8.42 10.77
C PHE A 24 -3.09 8.07 9.53
N PRO A 25 -4.29 7.49 9.72
CA PRO A 25 -5.17 7.14 8.60
C PRO A 25 -5.59 8.35 7.78
N GLY A 26 -5.68 9.53 8.40
CA GLY A 26 -5.95 10.80 7.72
C GLY A 26 -4.79 11.25 6.84
N GLU A 27 -3.54 11.04 7.26
CA GLU A 27 -2.36 11.36 6.45
C GLU A 27 -2.28 10.43 5.25
N ALA A 28 -2.43 9.12 5.45
CA ALA A 28 -2.46 8.15 4.36
C ALA A 28 -3.59 8.46 3.36
N ALA A 29 -4.78 8.83 3.85
CA ALA A 29 -5.90 9.26 3.01
C ALA A 29 -5.55 10.49 2.16
N HIS A 30 -4.95 11.51 2.78
CA HIS A 30 -4.51 12.71 2.08
C HIS A 30 -3.44 12.40 1.02
N TYR A 31 -2.42 11.61 1.36
CA TYR A 31 -1.31 11.29 0.46
C TYR A 31 -1.75 10.44 -0.74
N LEU A 32 -2.72 9.55 -0.56
CA LEU A 32 -3.21 8.64 -1.60
C LEU A 32 -4.44 9.18 -2.35
N GLY A 33 -4.94 10.36 -1.99
CA GLY A 33 -6.18 10.92 -2.57
C GLY A 33 -7.41 10.03 -2.32
N LEU A 34 -7.46 9.36 -1.16
CA LEU A 34 -8.56 8.48 -0.76
C LEU A 34 -9.44 9.16 0.30
N PRO A 35 -10.76 8.90 0.32
CA PRO A 35 -11.61 9.31 1.44
C PRO A 35 -11.12 8.71 2.77
N PRO A 36 -11.00 9.51 3.85
CA PRO A 36 -10.51 9.04 5.15
C PRO A 36 -11.29 7.86 5.73
N GLY A 37 -12.62 7.82 5.53
CA GLY A 37 -13.45 6.70 5.94
C GLY A 37 -13.03 5.39 5.27
N THR A 38 -12.73 5.43 3.97
CA THR A 38 -12.27 4.23 3.26
C THR A 38 -10.94 3.71 3.77
N VAL A 39 -9.96 4.59 4.02
CA VAL A 39 -8.67 4.18 4.57
C VAL A 39 -8.84 3.55 5.95
N ARG A 40 -9.70 4.13 6.80
CA ARG A 40 -10.01 3.55 8.13
C ARG A 40 -10.65 2.16 8.00
N ASP A 41 -11.64 2.01 7.12
CA ASP A 41 -12.33 0.74 6.91
C ASP A 41 -11.38 -0.35 6.38
N TRP A 42 -10.48 0.03 5.47
CA TRP A 42 -9.51 -0.90 4.88
C TRP A 42 -8.40 -1.29 5.86
N ALA A 43 -7.95 -0.37 6.71
CA ALA A 43 -6.86 -0.65 7.65
C ALA A 43 -7.30 -1.23 8.99
N PHE A 44 -8.51 -0.91 9.46
CA PHE A 44 -8.96 -1.28 10.82
C PHE A 44 -10.31 -1.99 10.84
N GLY A 45 -10.93 -2.20 9.67
CA GLY A 45 -12.28 -2.72 9.60
C GLY A 45 -13.33 -1.68 9.99
N ARG A 46 -14.60 -2.10 9.96
CA ARG A 46 -15.74 -1.27 10.34
C ARG A 46 -16.88 -2.10 10.88
N ASP A 47 -17.58 -1.56 11.86
CA ASP A 47 -18.87 -2.09 12.28
C ASP A 47 -19.98 -1.55 11.38
N TYR A 48 -21.00 -2.37 11.15
CA TYR A 48 -22.17 -1.97 10.38
C TYR A 48 -23.45 -2.65 10.90
N PRO A 49 -24.58 -1.93 10.90
CA PRO A 49 -25.85 -2.47 11.35
C PRO A 49 -26.40 -3.50 10.35
N THR A 50 -27.04 -4.54 10.87
CA THR A 50 -27.80 -5.53 10.09
C THR A 50 -29.10 -5.87 10.81
N ARG A 51 -30.02 -6.56 10.12
CA ARG A 51 -31.28 -7.05 10.72
C ARG A 51 -31.05 -7.95 11.95
N ALA A 52 -29.90 -8.61 12.05
CA ALA A 52 -29.53 -9.49 13.15
C ALA A 52 -28.61 -8.80 14.20
N GLY A 53 -28.50 -7.47 14.16
CA GLY A 53 -27.61 -6.69 15.03
C GLY A 53 -26.37 -6.13 14.31
N VAL A 54 -25.40 -5.65 15.08
CA VAL A 54 -24.17 -5.06 14.54
C VAL A 54 -23.21 -6.17 14.11
N ARG A 55 -22.68 -6.09 12.89
CA ARG A 55 -21.64 -6.99 12.38
C ARG A 55 -20.34 -6.22 12.14
N HIS A 56 -19.23 -6.92 12.33
CA HIS A 56 -17.90 -6.38 12.04
C HIS A 56 -17.39 -6.86 10.68
N ALA A 57 -16.99 -5.92 9.82
CA ALA A 57 -16.20 -6.20 8.63
C ALA A 57 -14.72 -6.03 8.96
N LYS A 58 -13.92 -7.08 8.75
CA LYS A 58 -12.47 -7.09 9.06
C LYS A 58 -11.68 -6.02 8.28
N ALA A 59 -10.42 -5.78 8.61
CA ALA A 59 -9.51 -4.98 7.80
C ALA A 59 -9.06 -5.73 6.53
N LEU A 60 -8.80 -5.02 5.43
CA LEU A 60 -8.22 -5.58 4.20
C LEU A 60 -6.70 -5.79 4.34
N ILE A 61 -6.02 -4.89 5.05
CA ILE A 61 -4.58 -4.93 5.29
C ILE A 61 -4.29 -5.07 6.79
N ASP A 62 -3.11 -5.56 7.12
CA ASP A 62 -2.66 -5.69 8.51
C ASP A 62 -1.89 -4.42 8.90
N ALA A 63 -2.55 -3.53 9.66
CA ALA A 63 -1.95 -2.29 10.12
C ALA A 63 -0.68 -2.55 10.95
N ALA A 64 0.30 -1.65 10.83
CA ALA A 64 1.57 -1.71 11.55
C ALA A 64 1.37 -1.67 13.07
N ASP A 65 0.48 -0.79 13.54
CA ASP A 65 -0.01 -0.76 14.92
C ASP A 65 -1.54 -0.65 14.95
N PRO A 66 -2.24 -1.80 15.08
CA PRO A 66 -3.70 -1.82 15.17
C PRO A 66 -4.26 -1.11 16.42
N LYS A 67 -3.51 -1.08 17.53
CA LYS A 67 -3.96 -0.51 18.81
C LYS A 67 -3.84 1.02 18.80
N GLY A 68 -2.68 1.53 18.42
CA GLY A 68 -2.43 2.96 18.23
C GLY A 68 -3.05 3.54 16.95
N ARG A 69 -3.62 2.68 16.10
CA ARG A 69 -4.23 3.03 14.80
C ARG A 69 -3.25 3.74 13.86
N LEU A 70 -2.00 3.27 13.84
CA LEU A 70 -0.93 3.79 13.00
C LEU A 70 -0.62 2.83 11.86
N LEU A 71 -0.28 3.41 10.71
CA LEU A 71 0.11 2.72 9.49
C LEU A 71 1.62 2.87 9.28
N SER A 72 2.24 1.88 8.67
CA SER A 72 3.62 1.96 8.17
C SER A 72 3.67 2.38 6.71
N PHE A 73 4.86 2.63 6.18
CA PHE A 73 5.03 2.89 4.75
C PHE A 73 4.58 1.70 3.89
N LEU A 74 4.84 0.45 4.33
CA LEU A 74 4.32 -0.73 3.65
C LEU A 74 2.78 -0.70 3.58
N ASN A 75 2.09 -0.32 4.66
CA ASN A 75 0.64 -0.17 4.61
C ASN A 75 0.18 0.92 3.61
N LEU A 76 0.91 2.04 3.50
CA LEU A 76 0.63 3.06 2.48
C LEU A 76 0.73 2.50 1.06
N VAL A 77 1.76 1.68 0.79
CA VAL A 77 1.97 1.06 -0.51
C VAL A 77 0.87 0.01 -0.78
N GLU A 78 0.44 -0.79 0.20
CA GLU A 78 -0.70 -1.70 0.03
C GLU A 78 -1.99 -0.94 -0.30
N LEU A 79 -2.28 0.14 0.43
CA LEU A 79 -3.45 0.99 0.16
C LEU A 79 -3.39 1.63 -1.22
N HIS A 80 -2.20 2.01 -1.69
CA HIS A 80 -1.97 2.51 -3.05
C HIS A 80 -2.31 1.43 -4.09
N VAL A 81 -1.86 0.19 -3.91
CA VAL A 81 -2.22 -0.92 -4.80
C VAL A 81 -3.73 -1.17 -4.78
N ILE A 82 -4.36 -1.19 -3.60
CA ILE A 82 -5.82 -1.37 -3.50
C ILE A 82 -6.59 -0.20 -4.17
N ALA A 83 -6.05 1.01 -4.15
CA ALA A 83 -6.65 2.17 -4.79
C ALA A 83 -6.81 2.00 -6.31
N SER A 84 -5.91 1.25 -6.97
CA SER A 84 -6.02 0.92 -8.40
C SER A 84 -7.33 0.16 -8.69
N ILE A 85 -7.64 -0.87 -7.92
CA ILE A 85 -8.84 -1.70 -8.06
C ILE A 85 -10.10 -0.85 -7.86
N ARG A 86 -10.04 0.09 -6.92
CA ARG A 86 -11.12 1.04 -6.64
C ARG A 86 -11.37 2.04 -7.77
N ARG A 87 -10.32 2.45 -8.50
CA ARG A 87 -10.49 3.35 -9.66
C ARG A 87 -11.10 2.62 -10.85
N PHE A 88 -10.85 1.32 -11.00
CA PHE A 88 -11.45 0.51 -12.06
C PHE A 88 -12.98 0.37 -11.91
N HIS A 89 -13.46 0.05 -10.70
CA HIS A 89 -14.90 -0.07 -10.39
C HIS A 89 -15.20 0.28 -8.93
N ARG A 90 -16.48 0.49 -8.60
CA ARG A 90 -16.95 0.51 -7.19
C ARG A 90 -16.61 -0.83 -6.55
N VAL A 91 -15.44 -0.92 -5.91
CA VAL A 91 -14.94 -2.12 -5.25
C VAL A 91 -15.99 -2.64 -4.29
N LYS A 92 -16.43 -3.88 -4.54
CA LYS A 92 -17.22 -4.63 -3.57
C LYS A 92 -16.25 -5.09 -2.46
N PRO A 93 -16.39 -4.60 -1.21
CA PRO A 93 -15.37 -4.85 -0.18
C PRO A 93 -15.19 -6.33 0.17
N LEU A 94 -16.25 -7.14 0.04
CA LEU A 94 -16.22 -8.56 0.39
C LEU A 94 -15.44 -9.41 -0.64
N PRO A 95 -15.70 -9.32 -1.95
CA PRO A 95 -14.86 -9.94 -2.98
C PRO A 95 -13.38 -9.56 -2.87
N LEU A 96 -13.08 -8.27 -2.70
CA LEU A 96 -11.69 -7.81 -2.57
C LEU A 96 -11.01 -8.46 -1.36
N ARG A 97 -11.71 -8.49 -0.21
CA ARG A 97 -11.22 -9.17 0.99
C ARG A 97 -10.93 -10.64 0.73
N ARG A 98 -11.84 -11.36 0.07
CA ARG A 98 -11.65 -12.78 -0.24
C ARG A 98 -10.43 -13.01 -1.14
N ALA A 99 -10.19 -12.13 -2.11
CA ALA A 99 -9.01 -12.18 -2.97
C ALA A 99 -7.72 -11.92 -2.19
N ILE A 100 -7.69 -10.92 -1.31
CA ILE A 100 -6.53 -10.63 -0.45
C ILE A 100 -6.28 -11.77 0.57
N ASP A 101 -7.33 -12.30 1.18
CA ASP A 101 -7.22 -13.43 2.11
C ASP A 101 -6.70 -14.69 1.41
N TRP A 102 -7.02 -14.87 0.12
CA TRP A 102 -6.42 -15.92 -0.70
C TRP A 102 -4.93 -15.68 -0.90
N LEU A 103 -4.50 -14.48 -1.32
CA LEU A 103 -3.08 -14.15 -1.45
C LEU A 103 -2.31 -14.34 -0.13
N ARG A 104 -2.91 -13.98 1.01
CA ARG A 104 -2.29 -14.16 2.34
C ARG A 104 -2.00 -15.63 2.62
N ARG A 105 -2.93 -16.53 2.29
CA ARG A 105 -2.75 -17.98 2.44
C ARG A 105 -1.73 -18.54 1.45
N GLU A 106 -1.78 -18.07 0.20
CA GLU A 106 -0.92 -18.55 -0.87
C GLU A 106 0.55 -18.16 -0.64
N PHE A 107 0.80 -16.92 -0.24
CA PHE A 107 2.16 -16.36 -0.16
C PHE A 107 2.74 -16.38 1.25
N GLY A 108 1.93 -16.65 2.29
CA GLY A 108 2.38 -16.63 3.69
C GLY A 108 2.95 -15.28 4.15
N SER A 109 2.61 -14.19 3.45
CA SER A 109 3.15 -12.84 3.71
C SER A 109 2.16 -12.01 4.53
N ARG A 110 2.70 -11.23 5.48
CA ARG A 110 1.93 -10.19 6.19
C ARG A 110 1.44 -9.10 5.24
N HIS A 111 2.22 -8.80 4.19
CA HIS A 111 1.89 -7.83 3.15
C HIS A 111 1.75 -8.56 1.80
N PRO A 112 0.65 -9.32 1.59
CA PRO A 112 0.51 -10.18 0.42
C PRO A 112 0.48 -9.41 -0.90
N LEU A 113 0.01 -8.16 -0.89
CA LEU A 113 -0.02 -7.29 -2.08
C LEU A 113 1.36 -6.74 -2.45
N LEU A 114 2.35 -6.88 -1.57
CA LEU A 114 3.73 -6.39 -1.78
C LEU A 114 4.73 -7.55 -1.87
N SER A 115 4.26 -8.79 -1.80
CA SER A 115 5.15 -9.94 -1.86
C SER A 115 5.88 -10.00 -3.21
N ARG A 116 7.05 -10.63 -3.22
CA ARG A 116 7.79 -10.87 -4.47
C ARG A 116 6.96 -11.69 -5.47
N GLN A 117 6.21 -12.67 -4.96
CA GLN A 117 5.30 -13.50 -5.75
C GLN A 117 4.17 -12.68 -6.40
N MET A 118 3.66 -11.64 -5.72
CA MET A 118 2.66 -10.73 -6.28
C MET A 118 3.18 -9.97 -7.51
N GLN A 119 4.46 -9.61 -7.49
CA GLN A 119 5.10 -8.81 -8.55
C GLN A 119 5.45 -9.62 -9.79
N THR A 120 5.83 -10.89 -9.66
CA THR A 120 6.20 -11.72 -10.82
C THR A 120 4.96 -12.21 -11.56
N ASP A 121 4.13 -13.02 -10.90
CA ASP A 121 3.01 -13.73 -11.53
C ASP A 121 1.68 -13.53 -10.78
N GLY A 122 1.75 -13.09 -9.52
CA GLY A 122 0.59 -13.00 -8.65
C GLY A 122 -0.41 -11.92 -9.03
N THR A 123 -0.01 -10.89 -9.79
CA THR A 123 -0.93 -9.85 -10.28
C THR A 123 -1.97 -10.43 -11.24
N GLY A 124 -1.57 -11.28 -12.18
CA GLY A 124 -2.50 -11.95 -13.10
C GLY A 124 -3.46 -12.88 -12.35
N LEU A 125 -2.90 -13.73 -11.48
CA LEU A 125 -3.68 -14.66 -10.65
C LEU A 125 -4.68 -13.94 -9.74
N PHE A 126 -4.26 -12.84 -9.13
CA PHE A 126 -5.12 -12.00 -8.30
C PHE A 126 -6.29 -11.42 -9.09
N ILE A 127 -6.02 -10.90 -10.29
CA ILE A 127 -7.03 -10.29 -11.16
C ILE A 127 -8.02 -11.34 -11.65
N GLU A 128 -7.55 -12.51 -12.06
CA GLU A 128 -8.41 -13.62 -12.47
C GLU A 128 -9.33 -14.01 -11.30
N ARG A 129 -8.75 -14.24 -10.12
CA ARG A 129 -9.48 -14.63 -8.92
C ARG A 129 -10.50 -13.57 -8.49
N TYR A 130 -10.12 -12.30 -8.53
CA TYR A 130 -11.03 -11.20 -8.20
C TYR A 130 -12.13 -11.04 -9.26
N GLY A 131 -11.78 -11.15 -10.55
CA GLY A 131 -12.69 -11.08 -11.68
C GLY A 131 -13.80 -12.13 -11.59
N GLN A 132 -13.46 -13.36 -11.20
CA GLN A 132 -14.44 -14.43 -10.93
C GLN A 132 -15.39 -14.11 -9.76
N LEU A 133 -14.94 -13.36 -8.75
CA LEU A 133 -15.77 -13.02 -7.57
C LEU A 133 -16.77 -11.90 -7.83
N VAL A 134 -16.58 -11.14 -8.92
CA VAL A 134 -17.40 -9.96 -9.25
C VAL A 134 -17.89 -9.95 -10.69
N ASP A 135 -17.76 -11.07 -11.40
CA ASP A 135 -18.21 -11.28 -12.78
C ASP A 135 -17.67 -10.23 -13.77
N ILE A 136 -16.36 -9.93 -13.70
CA ILE A 136 -15.69 -9.04 -14.66
C ILE A 136 -15.34 -9.83 -15.94
N THR A 137 -15.69 -9.27 -17.10
CA THR A 137 -15.35 -9.81 -18.42
C THR A 137 -13.84 -9.90 -18.65
N ALA A 138 -13.40 -10.73 -19.61
CA ALA A 138 -11.97 -10.82 -19.96
C ALA A 138 -11.36 -9.44 -20.29
N ASN A 139 -12.04 -8.62 -21.11
CA ASN A 139 -11.60 -7.26 -21.42
C ASN A 139 -11.50 -6.38 -20.16
N GLY A 140 -12.44 -6.53 -19.22
CA GLY A 140 -12.37 -5.81 -17.95
C GLY A 140 -11.20 -6.26 -17.08
N GLN A 141 -10.85 -7.55 -17.09
CA GLN A 141 -9.67 -8.05 -16.38
C GLN A 141 -8.37 -7.50 -16.98
N MET A 142 -8.27 -7.40 -18.31
CA MET A 142 -7.11 -6.76 -18.96
C MET A 142 -6.99 -5.29 -18.58
N ALA A 143 -8.10 -4.53 -18.61
CA ALA A 143 -8.10 -3.13 -18.22
C ALA A 143 -7.76 -2.92 -16.73
N LEU A 144 -8.22 -3.82 -15.84
CA LEU A 144 -7.80 -3.82 -14.45
C LEU A 144 -6.30 -4.11 -14.31
N LYS A 145 -5.76 -5.02 -15.12
CA LYS A 145 -4.33 -5.33 -15.14
C LYS A 145 -3.49 -4.12 -15.55
N GLU A 146 -3.85 -3.45 -16.63
CA GLU A 146 -3.15 -2.24 -17.09
C GLU A 146 -3.13 -1.15 -16.00
N LEU A 147 -4.27 -0.98 -15.31
CA LEU A 147 -4.37 -0.02 -14.21
C LEU A 147 -3.51 -0.43 -13.01
N MET A 148 -3.56 -1.69 -12.59
CA MET A 148 -2.71 -2.21 -11.51
C MET A 148 -1.23 -2.06 -11.86
N ASP A 149 -0.82 -2.41 -13.07
CA ASP A 149 0.56 -2.24 -13.56
C ASP A 149 0.98 -0.76 -13.53
N GLY A 150 0.08 0.16 -13.87
CA GLY A 150 0.31 1.61 -13.75
C GLY A 150 0.59 2.05 -12.30
N TYR A 151 -0.12 1.49 -11.33
CA TYR A 151 0.11 1.76 -9.91
C TYR A 151 1.39 1.11 -9.38
N LEU A 152 1.71 -0.12 -9.83
CA LEU A 152 2.94 -0.81 -9.44
C LEU A 152 4.19 -0.09 -9.95
N ARG A 153 4.13 0.52 -11.16
CA ARG A 153 5.21 1.40 -11.69
C ARG A 153 5.47 2.66 -10.86
N ARG A 154 4.60 2.99 -9.89
CA ARG A 154 4.81 4.10 -8.94
C ARG A 154 5.58 3.70 -7.70
N ILE A 155 6.04 2.46 -7.61
CA ILE A 155 6.75 1.92 -6.46
C ILE A 155 8.18 1.64 -6.89
N GLU A 156 9.14 2.19 -6.16
CA GLU A 156 10.56 1.83 -6.28
C GLU A 156 10.84 0.72 -5.26
N TRP A 157 11.54 -0.33 -5.70
CA TRP A 157 11.84 -1.53 -4.93
C TRP A 157 13.35 -1.66 -4.75
N ASP A 158 13.80 -2.19 -3.62
CA ASP A 158 15.20 -2.57 -3.44
C ASP A 158 15.50 -3.98 -4.01
N ASP A 159 16.77 -4.40 -3.95
CA ASP A 159 17.22 -5.71 -4.42
C ASP A 159 16.52 -6.89 -3.71
N LYS A 160 15.97 -6.65 -2.52
CA LYS A 160 15.22 -7.63 -1.73
C LYS A 160 13.72 -7.60 -2.03
N HIS A 161 13.30 -6.82 -3.04
CA HIS A 161 11.90 -6.62 -3.44
C HIS A 161 11.04 -6.01 -2.32
N ILE A 162 11.64 -5.14 -1.49
CA ILE A 162 10.92 -4.35 -0.50
C ILE A 162 10.67 -2.96 -1.08
N PRO A 163 9.45 -2.39 -0.98
CA PRO A 163 9.20 -1.01 -1.36
C PRO A 163 10.11 -0.05 -0.59
N ILE A 164 10.77 0.85 -1.31
CA ILE A 164 11.62 1.90 -0.72
C ILE A 164 11.13 3.31 -1.05
N ARG A 165 10.42 3.50 -2.17
CA ARG A 165 9.77 4.78 -2.48
C ARG A 165 8.42 4.58 -3.12
N LEU A 166 7.51 5.52 -2.84
CA LEU A 166 6.21 5.60 -3.47
C LEU A 166 6.06 6.98 -4.12
N PHE A 167 5.58 6.99 -5.36
CA PHE A 167 5.24 8.20 -6.10
C PHE A 167 3.70 8.32 -6.21
N PRO A 168 3.02 9.03 -5.29
CA PRO A 168 1.56 9.06 -5.25
C PRO A 168 0.94 9.61 -6.54
N VAL A 169 -0.27 9.14 -6.86
CA VAL A 169 -1.00 9.59 -8.04
C VAL A 169 -1.66 10.94 -7.74
N THR A 170 -1.03 12.02 -8.19
CA THR A 170 -1.46 13.42 -7.94
C THR A 170 -2.52 13.94 -8.90
N ARG A 171 -2.91 13.17 -9.93
CA ARG A 171 -3.93 13.53 -10.92
C ARG A 171 -5.02 12.46 -11.08
N PRO A 172 -6.21 12.81 -11.63
CA PRO A 172 -7.28 11.83 -11.83
C PRO A 172 -6.91 10.66 -12.76
N LYS A 173 -6.14 10.93 -13.81
CA LYS A 173 -5.59 9.91 -14.71
C LYS A 173 -4.14 9.61 -14.32
N ILE A 174 -3.81 8.33 -14.25
CA ILE A 174 -2.49 7.90 -13.79
C ILE A 174 -1.41 8.16 -14.84
N GLU A 175 -1.78 8.13 -16.12
CA GLU A 175 -0.90 8.39 -17.27
C GLU A 175 -0.43 9.85 -17.28
N GLU A 176 -1.24 10.75 -16.74
CA GLU A 176 -0.98 12.20 -16.70
C GLU A 176 -0.28 12.64 -15.41
N ALA A 177 -0.26 11.79 -14.36
CA ALA A 177 0.24 12.17 -13.05
C ALA A 177 1.79 12.18 -13.04
N PRO A 178 2.46 13.32 -12.80
CA PRO A 178 3.92 13.34 -12.79
C PRO A 178 4.48 12.67 -11.53
N GLN A 179 5.68 12.10 -11.60
CA GLN A 179 6.40 11.51 -10.46
C GLN A 179 7.23 12.57 -9.70
N LEU A 180 6.63 13.73 -9.44
CA LEU A 180 7.31 14.86 -8.79
C LEU A 180 7.25 14.79 -7.27
N VAL A 181 6.28 14.06 -6.71
CA VAL A 181 6.13 13.89 -5.27
C VAL A 181 6.53 12.47 -4.90
N VAL A 182 7.36 12.32 -3.88
CA VAL A 182 7.86 11.03 -3.40
C VAL A 182 7.68 10.91 -1.89
N ILE A 183 7.38 9.68 -1.47
CA ILE A 183 7.32 9.24 -0.08
C ILE A 183 8.42 8.20 0.08
N ASP A 184 9.42 8.51 0.90
CA ASP A 184 10.54 7.63 1.21
C ASP A 184 10.65 7.53 2.75
N PRO A 185 10.46 6.35 3.37
CA PRO A 185 10.44 6.21 4.83
C PRO A 185 11.78 6.57 5.48
N ARG A 186 12.87 6.62 4.71
CA ARG A 186 14.23 6.95 5.19
C ARG A 186 14.51 8.45 5.14
N VAL A 187 13.67 9.20 4.44
CA VAL A 187 13.81 10.65 4.27
C VAL A 187 12.62 11.34 4.94
N ARG A 188 12.88 12.37 5.76
CA ARG A 188 11.81 13.23 6.31
C ARG A 188 10.72 12.45 7.08
N TYR A 189 11.08 11.33 7.69
CA TYR A 189 10.15 10.42 8.38
C TYR A 189 8.99 9.98 7.49
N GLY A 190 9.25 9.81 6.18
CA GLY A 190 8.24 9.35 5.24
C GLY A 190 7.21 10.41 4.80
N ARG A 191 7.37 11.69 5.18
CA ARG A 191 6.44 12.73 4.70
C ARG A 191 6.71 13.07 3.22
N PRO A 192 5.67 13.35 2.41
CA PRO A 192 5.83 13.70 1.00
C PRO A 192 6.78 14.88 0.78
N CYS A 193 7.68 14.71 -0.18
CA CYS A 193 8.60 15.73 -0.63
C CYS A 193 8.72 15.73 -2.15
N LEU A 194 9.28 16.79 -2.70
CA LEU A 194 9.63 16.86 -4.11
C LEU A 194 10.78 15.89 -4.42
N ALA A 195 10.59 15.09 -5.46
CA ALA A 195 11.58 14.17 -5.98
C ALA A 195 12.86 14.93 -6.36
N GLY A 196 14.02 14.39 -5.99
CA GLY A 196 15.32 14.97 -6.29
C GLY A 196 15.76 16.16 -5.43
N THR A 197 14.86 16.80 -4.68
CA THR A 197 15.21 17.98 -3.86
C THR A 197 14.96 17.78 -2.36
N GLY A 198 14.10 16.82 -1.98
CA GLY A 198 13.71 16.62 -0.58
C GLY A 198 12.87 17.77 0.01
N VAL A 199 12.49 18.75 -0.83
CA VAL A 199 11.70 19.91 -0.41
C VAL A 199 10.28 19.46 -0.04
N PRO A 200 9.76 19.81 1.14
CA PRO A 200 8.43 19.37 1.58
C PRO A 200 7.33 19.95 0.70
N THR A 201 6.35 19.14 0.31
CA THR A 201 5.23 19.63 -0.52
C THR A 201 4.40 20.70 0.20
N ARG A 202 4.31 20.65 1.53
CA ARG A 202 3.60 21.66 2.35
C ARG A 202 4.15 23.09 2.27
N ILE A 203 5.34 23.29 1.70
CA ILE A 203 5.95 24.62 1.53
C ILE A 203 5.52 25.25 0.19
N ILE A 204 4.96 24.46 -0.72
CA ILE A 204 4.59 24.87 -2.08
C ILE A 204 3.06 25.06 -2.21
N ALA A 205 2.31 24.70 -1.16
CA ALA A 205 0.85 24.68 -1.13
C ALA A 205 0.23 25.99 -0.63
#